data_AF-A0A1Q6L7T2-F1
#
_entry.id   AF-A0A1Q6L7T2-F1
#
_cell.length_a   1.000
_cell.length_b   1.000
_cell.length_c   1.000
_cell.angle_alpha   90.00
_cell.angle_beta   90.00
_cell.angle_gamma   90.00
#
_symmetry.space_group_name_H-M   'P 1'
#
loop_
_entity.id
_entity.type
_entity.pdbx_description
1 polymer ?
#
loop_
_entity_poly.entity_id
_entity_poly.type
_entity_poly.pdbx_seq_one_letter_code
_entity_poly.pdbx_strand_id
1 'polypeptide(L)'
;MQTENSIKPNKFEISKHQNGKCTVLFYDNIIEEKVTDPDGVETTRYLYDMYEVEVNSRDTLAESIEANYDEWLKFAKEENAKRVVAIPDVERISALEQAIMEIGEVLGNG
;
A
#
# COMPACT_ATOMS: atom_id res chain seq x y z
N MET A 1 -1.23 0.02 1.23
CA MET A 1 -0.90 -1.36 0.79
C MET A 1 0.00 -1.97 1.85
N GLN A 2 -0.17 -3.25 2.21
CA GLN A 2 0.74 -3.91 3.16
C GLN A 2 1.96 -4.46 2.40
N THR A 3 3.15 -4.25 2.96
CA THR A 3 4.44 -4.63 2.36
C THR A 3 5.26 -5.43 3.36
N GLU A 4 6.04 -6.39 2.85
CA GLU A 4 7.02 -7.15 3.61
C GLU A 4 8.45 -6.78 3.20
N ASN A 5 9.37 -6.75 4.16
CA ASN A 5 10.79 -6.52 3.88
C ASN A 5 11.68 -7.14 4.97
N SER A 6 12.87 -7.62 4.60
CA SER A 6 13.90 -8.07 5.55
C SER A 6 14.66 -6.91 6.21
N ILE A 7 14.45 -5.68 5.71
CA ILE A 7 15.07 -4.45 6.23
C ILE A 7 13.99 -3.60 6.89
N LYS A 8 14.29 -3.10 8.10
CA LYS A 8 13.39 -2.21 8.83
C LYS A 8 13.16 -0.91 8.03
N PRO A 9 11.91 -0.52 7.75
CA PRO A 9 11.63 0.72 7.03
C PRO A 9 11.91 1.95 7.90
N ASN A 10 12.18 3.08 7.24
CA ASN A 10 12.17 4.40 7.88
C ASN A 10 10.73 4.83 8.23
N LYS A 11 10.54 5.97 8.91
CA LYS A 11 9.20 6.53 9.14
C LYS A 11 8.53 7.03 7.86
N PHE A 12 9.34 7.59 6.96
CA PHE A 12 8.93 8.06 5.65
C PHE A 12 10.14 8.10 4.69
N GLU A 13 9.86 8.21 3.40
CA GLU A 13 10.85 8.41 2.34
C GLU A 13 10.34 9.47 1.36
N ILE A 14 11.25 10.31 0.83
CA ILE A 14 10.92 11.31 -0.20
C ILE A 14 11.70 10.98 -1.47
N SER A 15 10.98 10.68 -2.55
CA SER A 15 11.54 10.47 -3.88
C SER A 15 11.26 11.68 -4.76
N LYS A 16 12.30 12.40 -5.19
CA LYS A 16 12.16 13.56 -6.08
C LYS A 16 12.05 13.10 -7.53
N HIS A 17 11.08 13.63 -8.27
CA HIS A 17 10.88 13.36 -9.70
C HIS A 17 11.39 14.52 -10.56
N GLN A 18 11.79 14.21 -11.79
CA GLN A 18 12.33 15.20 -12.73
C GLN A 18 11.32 16.27 -13.18
N ASN A 19 10.02 16.04 -12.93
CA ASN A 19 8.92 16.93 -13.30
C ASN A 19 8.62 18.02 -12.23
N GLY A 20 9.48 18.17 -11.22
CA GLY A 20 9.26 19.11 -10.12
C GLY A 20 8.27 18.63 -9.06
N LYS A 21 7.83 17.37 -9.14
CA LYS A 21 7.05 16.70 -8.09
C LYS A 21 7.93 15.82 -7.22
N CYS A 22 7.43 15.49 -6.04
CA CYS A 22 7.99 14.50 -5.14
C CYS A 22 6.91 13.51 -4.75
N THR A 23 7.30 12.24 -4.66
CA THR A 23 6.49 11.24 -3.96
C THR A 23 7.00 11.13 -2.54
N VAL A 24 6.09 11.14 -1.58
CA VAL A 24 6.38 10.84 -0.19
C VAL A 24 5.71 9.52 0.16
N LEU A 25 6.51 8.58 0.65
CA LEU A 25 6.07 7.28 1.13
C LEU A 25 6.09 7.30 2.65
N PHE A 26 4.96 6.99 3.28
CA PHE A 26 4.84 6.83 4.73
C PHE A 26 4.70 5.36 5.08
N TYR A 27 5.43 4.93 6.11
CA TYR A 27 5.40 3.57 6.62
C TYR A 27 4.80 3.57 8.02
N ASP A 28 3.75 2.77 8.23
CA ASP A 28 2.99 2.70 9.48
C ASP A 28 2.73 1.25 9.88
N ASN A 29 2.26 1.01 11.11
CA ASN A 29 1.97 -0.35 11.62
C ASN A 29 3.13 -1.34 11.44
N ILE A 30 4.37 -0.89 11.73
CA ILE A 30 5.57 -1.71 11.56
C ILE A 30 5.58 -2.84 12.60
N ILE A 31 5.46 -4.07 12.14
CA ILE A 31 5.53 -5.30 12.93
C ILE A 31 6.86 -5.99 12.60
N GLU A 32 7.63 -6.33 13.64
CA GLU A 32 8.83 -7.14 13.53
C GLU A 32 8.49 -8.59 13.87
N GLU A 33 8.78 -9.51 12.96
CA GLU A 33 8.61 -10.95 13.13
C GLU A 33 9.95 -11.65 12.99
N LYS A 34 10.23 -12.59 13.89
CA LYS A 34 11.36 -13.52 13.74
C LYS A 34 10.82 -14.80 13.12
N VAL A 35 11.35 -15.15 11.96
CA VAL A 35 11.03 -16.37 11.24
C VAL A 35 12.22 -17.30 11.38
N THR A 36 11.97 -18.54 11.81
CA THR A 36 13.00 -19.58 11.79
C THR A 36 12.77 -20.42 10.55
N ASP A 37 13.74 -20.40 9.64
CA ASP A 37 13.72 -21.21 8.43
C ASP A 37 13.86 -22.72 8.77
N PRO A 38 13.50 -23.63 7.86
CA PRO A 38 13.57 -25.09 8.08
C PRO A 38 14.96 -25.59 8.47
N ASP A 39 16.01 -24.88 8.06
CA ASP A 39 17.41 -25.14 8.40
C ASP A 39 17.82 -24.61 9.79
N GLY A 40 16.88 -24.05 10.57
CA GLY A 40 17.12 -23.51 11.90
C GLY A 40 17.76 -22.12 11.92
N VAL A 41 17.78 -21.41 10.79
CA VAL A 41 18.31 -20.05 10.68
C VAL A 41 17.23 -19.05 11.10
N GLU A 42 17.53 -18.18 12.06
CA GLU A 42 16.64 -17.08 12.42
C GLU A 42 16.82 -15.91 11.44
N THR A 43 15.74 -15.53 10.77
CA THR A 43 15.65 -14.34 9.92
C THR A 43 14.63 -13.36 10.49
N THR A 44 14.90 -12.07 10.35
CA THR A 44 13.96 -11.02 10.76
C THR A 44 13.18 -10.53 9.55
N ARG A 45 11.86 -10.45 9.69
CA ARG A 45 10.93 -9.92 8.69
C ARG A 45 10.17 -8.73 9.29
N TYR A 46 9.96 -7.71 8.48
CA TYR A 46 9.17 -6.54 8.83
C TYR A 46 7.94 -6.49 7.94
N LEU A 47 6.77 -6.40 8.57
CA LEU A 47 5.50 -6.13 7.92
C LEU A 47 5.09 -4.69 8.23
N TYR A 48 4.63 -3.94 7.24
CA TYR A 48 4.20 -2.56 7.45
C TYR A 48 3.19 -2.13 6.40
N ASP A 49 2.38 -1.13 6.75
CA ASP A 49 1.52 -0.45 5.81
C ASP A 49 2.27 0.69 5.12
N MET A 50 2.06 0.81 3.81
CA MET A 50 2.62 1.87 2.98
C MET A 50 1.52 2.78 2.43
N TYR A 51 1.72 4.09 2.59
CA TYR A 51 0.85 5.15 2.09
C TYR A 51 1.64 6.13 1.22
N GLU A 52 1.20 6.34 -0.01
CA GLU A 52 1.88 7.18 -1.00
C GLU A 52 1.14 8.50 -1.23
N VAL A 53 1.83 9.63 -1.20
CA VAL A 53 1.30 10.93 -1.64
C VAL A 53 2.23 11.61 -2.63
N GLU A 54 1.64 12.22 -3.66
CA GLU A 54 2.37 13.07 -4.61
C GLU A 54 2.19 14.54 -4.22
N VAL A 55 3.30 15.24 -4.03
CA VAL A 55 3.33 16.66 -3.68
C VAL A 55 4.31 17.43 -4.57
N ASN A 56 4.22 18.75 -4.57
CA ASN A 56 5.21 19.56 -5.27
C ASN A 56 6.56 19.52 -4.55
N SER A 57 7.66 19.47 -5.30
CA SER A 57 9.00 19.53 -4.74
C SER A 57 9.22 20.88 -4.05
N ARG A 58 9.67 20.82 -2.80
CA ARG A 58 10.04 21.97 -1.98
C ARG A 58 11.19 21.57 -1.06
N ASP A 59 12.13 22.47 -0.81
CA ASP A 59 13.29 22.20 0.03
C ASP A 59 12.90 21.95 1.50
N THR A 60 11.87 22.66 1.98
CA THR A 60 11.34 22.55 3.35
C THR A 60 10.38 21.36 3.55
N LEU A 61 10.19 20.51 2.54
CA LEU A 61 9.22 19.42 2.60
C LEU A 61 9.57 18.41 3.70
N ALA A 62 10.83 18.01 3.80
CA ALA A 62 11.28 17.07 4.82
C ALA A 62 11.06 17.63 6.24
N GLU A 63 11.49 18.87 6.48
CA GLU A 63 11.30 19.55 7.78
C GLU A 63 9.83 19.70 8.14
N SER A 64 8.97 20.03 7.16
CA SER A 64 7.53 20.14 7.36
C SER A 64 6.88 18.81 7.73
N ILE A 65 7.33 17.71 7.11
CA ILE A 65 6.89 16.35 7.42
C ILE A 65 7.34 15.96 8.82
N GLU A 66 8.59 16.21 9.19
CA GLU A 66 9.08 15.87 10.53
C GLU A 66 8.39 16.67 11.63
N ALA A 67 8.14 17.95 11.41
CA ALA A 67 7.47 18.82 12.37
C ALA A 67 5.99 18.48 12.58
N ASN A 68 5.31 17.93 11.56
CA ASN A 68 3.87 17.66 11.58
C ASN A 68 3.55 16.22 11.11
N TYR A 69 4.36 15.25 11.56
CA TYR A 69 4.35 13.89 11.02
C TYR A 69 2.98 13.22 11.09
N ASP A 70 2.28 13.31 12.22
CA ASP A 70 0.97 12.69 12.40
C ASP A 70 -0.08 13.27 11.43
N GLU A 71 -0.03 14.57 11.16
CA GLU A 71 -0.94 15.22 10.20
C GLU A 71 -0.65 14.76 8.77
N TRP A 72 0.63 14.66 8.41
CA TRP A 72 1.07 14.15 7.12
C TRP A 72 0.71 12.67 6.90
N LEU A 73 0.90 11.83 7.93
CA LEU A 73 0.51 10.43 7.88
C LEU A 73 -1.00 10.28 7.73
N LYS A 74 -1.79 11.08 8.47
CA LYS A 74 -3.25 11.10 8.34
C LYS A 74 -3.66 11.51 6.93
N PHE A 75 -3.10 12.59 6.41
CA PHE A 75 -3.35 13.05 5.04
C PHE A 75 -3.03 11.94 4.01
N ALA A 76 -1.90 11.25 4.16
CA ALA A 76 -1.52 10.15 3.28
C ALA A 76 -2.51 8.98 3.33
N LYS A 77 -2.96 8.59 4.53
CA LYS A 77 -4.00 7.56 4.70
C LYS A 77 -5.31 7.96 4.01
N GLU A 78 -5.75 9.21 4.17
CA GLU A 78 -6.97 9.73 3.56
C GLU A 78 -6.88 9.75 2.02
N GLU A 79 -5.76 10.22 1.46
CA GLU A 79 -5.54 10.22 0.01
C GLU A 79 -5.50 8.80 -0.58
N ASN A 80 -4.85 7.86 0.10
CA ASN A 80 -4.80 6.46 -0.35
C ASN A 80 -6.16 5.77 -0.24
N ALA A 81 -6.94 6.04 0.82
CA ALA A 81 -8.29 5.52 0.95
C ALA A 81 -9.19 5.95 -0.22
N LYS A 82 -9.10 7.22 -0.66
CA LYS A 82 -9.82 7.71 -1.84
C LYS A 82 -9.44 6.96 -3.11
N ARG A 83 -8.16 6.59 -3.28
CA ARG A 83 -7.67 5.84 -4.44
C ARG A 83 -8.18 4.38 -4.45
N VAL A 84 -8.30 3.75 -3.27
CA VAL A 84 -8.80 2.36 -3.15
C VAL A 84 -10.31 2.24 -3.43
N VAL A 85 -11.09 3.29 -3.15
CA VAL A 85 -12.55 3.31 -3.42
C VAL A 85 -12.87 3.46 -4.92
N ALA A 86 -11.88 3.73 -5.77
CA ALA A 86 -12.06 3.89 -7.21
C ALA A 86 -12.00 2.58 -8.02
N ILE A 87 -12.43 1.44 -7.45
CA ILE A 87 -12.88 0.31 -8.28
C ILE A 87 -14.38 0.56 -8.51
N PRO A 88 -14.81 1.04 -9.70
CA PRO A 88 -16.23 1.21 -9.98
C PRO A 88 -16.93 -0.13 -9.81
N ASP A 89 -18.09 -0.16 -9.16
CA ASP A 89 -18.91 -1.37 -8.94
C ASP A 89 -19.13 -2.22 -10.20
N VAL A 90 -18.97 -1.63 -11.39
CA VAL A 90 -18.97 -2.28 -12.70
C VAL A 90 -17.97 -3.44 -12.83
N GLU A 91 -16.76 -3.35 -12.28
CA GLU A 91 -15.75 -4.42 -12.41
C GLU A 91 -16.06 -5.63 -11.49
N ARG A 92 -16.75 -5.40 -10.36
CA ARG A 92 -17.22 -6.45 -9.45
C ARG A 92 -18.36 -7.27 -10.07
N ILE A 93 -19.19 -6.66 -10.92
CA ILE A 93 -20.36 -7.30 -11.53
C ILE A 93 -19.93 -8.28 -12.63
N SER A 94 -19.02 -7.89 -13.53
CA SER A 94 -18.59 -8.72 -14.66
C SER A 94 -17.98 -10.07 -14.24
N ALA A 95 -17.18 -10.09 -13.18
CA ALA A 95 -16.59 -11.33 -12.67
C ALA A 95 -17.64 -12.29 -12.08
N LEU A 96 -18.73 -11.75 -11.50
CA LEU A 96 -19.81 -12.55 -10.96
C LEU A 96 -20.74 -13.09 -12.07
N GLU A 97 -20.99 -12.30 -13.12
CA GLU A 97 -21.78 -12.72 -14.28
C GLU A 97 -21.12 -13.86 -15.06
N GLN A 98 -19.80 -13.82 -15.27
CA GLN A 98 -19.08 -14.92 -15.92
C GLN A 98 -19.14 -16.23 -15.12
N ALA A 99 -19.02 -16.17 -13.79
CA ALA A 99 -19.10 -17.35 -12.93
C ALA A 99 -20.51 -17.99 -12.92
N ILE A 100 -21.57 -17.18 -13.02
CA ILE A 100 -22.95 -17.68 -13.11
C ILE A 100 -23.20 -18.35 -14.48
N MET A 101 -22.58 -17.85 -15.55
CA MET A 101 -22.70 -18.42 -16.90
C MET A 101 -22.09 -19.82 -16.99
N GLU A 102 -20.93 -20.06 -16.36
CA GLU A 102 -20.27 -21.38 -16.33
C GLU A 102 -21.06 -22.43 -15.52
N ILE A 103 -21.74 -22.03 -14.45
CA ILE A 103 -22.56 -22.96 -13.64
C ILE A 103 -23.86 -23.34 -14.38
N GLY A 104 -24.47 -22.40 -15.10
CA GLY A 104 -25.71 -22.63 -15.84
C GLY A 104 -25.57 -23.65 -16.99
N GLU A 105 -24.40 -23.73 -17.62
CA GLU A 105 -24.17 -24.63 -18.76
C GLU A 105 -24.02 -26.11 -18.35
N VAL A 106 -23.63 -26.38 -17.10
CA VAL A 106 -23.47 -27.74 -16.55
C VAL A 106 -24.81 -28.38 -16.14
N LEU A 107 -25.82 -27.59 -15.79
CA LEU A 107 -27.14 -28.09 -15.33
C LEU A 107 -28.17 -28.23 -16.46
N GLY A 108 -27.89 -27.73 -17.66
CA GLY A 108 -28.78 -27.81 -18.83
C GLY A 108 -28.63 -29.06 -19.71
N ASN A 109 -27.64 -29.91 -19.43
CA ASN A 109 -27.41 -31.17 -20.14
C ASN A 109 -27.37 -32.34 -19.14
N GLY A 110 -28.55 -32.71 -18.63
CA GLY A 110 -28.77 -33.90 -17.80
C GLY A 110 -30.21 -34.38 -17.95
#